data_AF-A0A8H3CIQ7-F1
#
_entry.id   AF-A0A8H3CIQ7-F1
#
_cell.length_a   1.000
_cell.length_b   1.000
_cell.length_c   1.000
_cell.angle_alpha   90.00
_cell.angle_beta   90.00
_cell.angle_gamma   90.00
#
_symmetry.space_group_name_H-M   'P 1'
#
loop_
_entity.id
_entity.type
_entity.pdbx_description
1 polymer ?
#
loop_
_entity_poly.entity_id
_entity_poly.type
_entity_poly.pdbx_seq_one_letter_code
_entity_poly.pdbx_strand_id
1 'polypeptide(L)'
;MRARILQSNRSASRLSKKDEDVSGGGAVGQKKGAKAHTGRGEPILLVMDPTDRDKYWENRLEKTDRQLGGLNHEVETYKKRLKDLEAIQAQASPQEQPHVQREIERTQRAIRRSIDASALLRTHLQVSDDKEPGEIAAAFRSVNRAIDDLCRDIGEDMAKLRSTSKSPPIKTSLDVRRMPIVKQILYPQGLTNPSLIESSSGGRPIDEFVEFALQFLINRDIDYHIFQPFHPLLKPEANGYVSELYEGTRR
;
A
#
# COMPACT_ATOMS: atom_id res chain seq x y z
N MET A 1 -54.46 2.03 -1.41
CA MET A 1 -53.94 2.97 -0.40
C MET A 1 -53.47 2.19 0.81
N ARG A 2 -52.31 2.57 1.37
CA ARG A 2 -51.46 1.79 2.27
C ARG A 2 -51.96 1.74 3.74
N ALA A 3 -51.89 0.53 4.27
CA ALA A 3 -51.55 0.03 5.62
C ALA A 3 -51.79 0.86 6.91
N ARG A 4 -52.49 0.17 7.83
CA ARG A 4 -52.51 0.29 9.32
C ARG A 4 -51.08 0.30 9.88
N ILE A 5 -50.66 1.12 10.86
CA ILE A 5 -51.13 1.40 12.24
C ILE A 5 -50.86 0.26 13.26
N LEU A 6 -50.15 0.67 14.33
CA LEU A 6 -49.89 0.07 15.66
C LEU A 6 -48.84 -1.06 15.72
N GLN A 7 -47.64 -0.81 16.28
CA GLN A 7 -47.27 -0.61 17.69
C GLN A 7 -47.26 -1.87 18.55
N SER A 8 -46.22 -1.89 19.40
CA SER A 8 -46.27 -2.28 20.81
C SER A 8 -45.93 -3.75 21.17
N ASN A 9 -44.70 -3.85 21.68
CA ASN A 9 -44.39 -4.22 23.08
C ASN A 9 -43.95 -5.64 23.41
N ARG A 10 -42.97 -5.61 24.35
CA ARG A 10 -42.71 -6.55 25.46
C ARG A 10 -42.10 -7.89 25.06
N SER A 11 -41.30 -8.59 25.86
CA SER A 11 -40.55 -8.41 27.12
C SER A 11 -40.22 -9.85 27.50
N ALA A 12 -38.98 -10.16 27.89
CA ALA A 12 -38.62 -11.22 28.86
C ALA A 12 -37.08 -11.33 28.87
N SER A 13 -36.36 -10.95 29.92
CA SER A 13 -36.35 -11.44 31.31
C SER A 13 -35.27 -12.52 31.53
N ARG A 14 -34.20 -12.08 32.20
CA ARG A 14 -33.44 -12.70 33.29
C ARG A 14 -33.33 -14.23 33.35
N LEU A 15 -32.10 -14.71 33.49
CA LEU A 15 -31.76 -15.68 34.55
C LEU A 15 -30.31 -15.52 35.01
N SER A 16 -30.19 -15.43 36.33
CA SER A 16 -28.96 -15.34 37.12
C SER A 16 -28.68 -16.72 37.74
N LYS A 17 -27.39 -17.05 37.92
CA LYS A 17 -26.79 -18.01 38.87
C LYS A 17 -25.34 -18.24 38.40
N LYS A 18 -24.30 -18.39 39.23
CA LYS A 18 -24.12 -18.45 40.68
C LYS A 18 -22.60 -18.38 40.92
N ASP A 19 -22.22 -17.85 42.06
CA ASP A 19 -20.84 -17.76 42.58
C ASP A 19 -20.15 -19.13 42.74
N GLU A 20 -18.82 -19.18 42.63
CA GLU A 20 -17.95 -19.67 43.71
C GLU A 20 -16.47 -19.30 43.50
N ASP A 21 -15.89 -18.84 44.61
CA ASP A 21 -14.51 -18.39 44.81
C ASP A 21 -13.48 -19.52 44.73
N VAL A 22 -12.31 -19.24 44.13
CA VAL A 22 -11.03 -19.82 44.58
C VAL A 22 -9.94 -18.75 44.53
N SER A 23 -9.45 -18.41 45.72
CA SER A 23 -8.27 -17.59 46.00
C SER A 23 -6.98 -18.33 45.67
N GLY A 24 -5.97 -17.65 45.13
CA GLY A 24 -4.60 -18.19 45.06
C GLY A 24 -3.62 -17.45 44.16
N GLY A 25 -3.11 -16.31 44.64
CA GLY A 25 -1.75 -15.76 44.47
C GLY A 25 -0.96 -15.90 43.16
N GLY A 26 -0.48 -14.76 42.63
CA GLY A 26 0.79 -14.74 41.90
C GLY A 26 0.93 -13.66 40.83
N ALA A 27 1.96 -12.83 41.01
CA ALA A 27 2.66 -12.03 40.01
C ALA A 27 1.97 -10.78 39.40
N VAL A 28 2.46 -9.64 39.89
CA VAL A 28 2.33 -8.30 39.34
C VAL A 28 2.95 -8.27 37.94
N GLY A 29 2.11 -8.44 36.91
CA GLY A 29 2.44 -8.12 35.53
C GLY A 29 1.89 -6.74 35.17
N GLN A 30 2.79 -5.82 34.80
CA GLN A 30 2.45 -4.48 34.30
C GLN A 30 1.48 -4.57 33.10
N LYS A 31 0.19 -4.28 33.35
CA LYS A 31 -0.78 -3.97 32.30
C LYS A 31 -0.45 -2.60 31.70
N LYS A 32 0.21 -2.57 30.54
CA LYS A 32 0.09 -1.42 29.63
C LYS A 32 -1.24 -1.55 28.89
N GLY A 33 -2.13 -0.62 29.18
CA GLY A 33 -3.51 -0.61 28.69
C GLY A 33 -3.59 -0.53 27.18
N ALA A 34 -4.32 -1.46 26.58
CA ALA A 34 -4.89 -1.30 25.25
C ALA A 34 -5.94 -0.17 25.33
N LYS A 35 -5.58 1.02 24.86
CA LYS A 35 -6.56 2.05 24.54
C LYS A 35 -7.36 1.57 23.33
N ALA A 36 -8.63 1.28 23.55
CA ALA A 36 -9.59 1.06 22.48
C ALA A 36 -9.77 2.38 21.69
N HIS A 37 -9.24 2.42 20.46
CA HIS A 37 -9.59 3.45 19.49
C HIS A 37 -10.89 3.05 18.79
N THR A 38 -12.02 3.44 19.39
CA THR A 38 -13.30 3.56 18.68
C THR A 38 -13.38 4.96 18.08
N GLY A 39 -13.12 5.10 16.79
CA GLY A 39 -13.26 6.38 16.09
C GLY A 39 -12.84 6.33 14.63
N ARG A 40 -13.83 6.29 13.74
CA ARG A 40 -13.83 6.68 12.31
C ARG A 40 -12.47 6.71 11.57
N GLY A 41 -12.29 5.75 10.66
CA GLY A 41 -11.79 6.02 9.30
C GLY A 41 -10.41 6.68 9.14
N GLU A 42 -9.47 6.47 10.05
CA GLU A 42 -8.07 6.82 9.81
C GLU A 42 -7.38 5.69 9.04
N PRO A 43 -6.56 5.99 8.01
CA PRO A 43 -5.79 4.98 7.29
C PRO A 43 -4.73 4.41 8.24
N ILE A 44 -4.97 3.19 8.74
CA ILE A 44 -4.15 2.42 9.69
C ILE A 44 -2.71 2.15 9.16
N LEU A 45 -2.43 2.48 7.89
CA LEU A 45 -1.21 2.07 7.18
C LEU A 45 0.05 2.93 7.42
N LEU A 46 -0.03 4.07 8.10
CA LEU A 46 1.09 5.04 8.14
C LEU A 46 2.02 4.95 9.34
N VAL A 47 1.77 4.06 10.31
CA VAL A 47 2.65 3.90 11.49
C VAL A 47 2.82 2.42 11.86
N MET A 48 3.34 1.61 10.94
CA MET A 48 3.80 0.26 11.26
C MET A 48 5.28 0.12 10.91
N ASP A 49 6.04 -0.51 11.81
CA ASP A 49 7.42 -0.93 11.55
C ASP A 49 7.41 -1.86 10.31
N PRO A 50 8.38 -1.79 9.36
CA PRO A 50 8.31 -2.53 8.10
C PRO A 50 8.07 -4.04 8.30
N THR A 51 8.64 -4.63 9.35
CA THR A 51 8.47 -6.04 9.70
C THR A 51 7.06 -6.40 10.17
N ASP A 52 6.38 -5.48 10.86
CA ASP A 52 5.00 -5.69 11.32
C ASP A 52 4.00 -5.49 10.19
N ARG A 53 4.32 -4.59 9.25
CA ARG A 53 3.55 -4.40 8.03
C ARG A 53 3.62 -5.63 7.14
N ASP A 54 4.80 -6.22 6.97
CA ASP A 54 4.98 -7.42 6.15
C ASP A 54 4.22 -8.62 6.76
N LYS A 55 4.30 -8.82 8.08
CA LYS A 55 3.49 -9.83 8.80
C LYS A 55 1.99 -9.58 8.70
N TYR A 56 1.55 -8.33 8.71
CA TYR A 56 0.14 -7.97 8.53
C TYR A 56 -0.35 -8.38 7.14
N TRP A 57 0.43 -8.05 6.10
CA TRP A 57 0.10 -8.42 4.73
C TRP A 57 0.13 -9.93 4.51
N GLU A 58 1.13 -10.64 5.03
CA GLU A 58 1.21 -12.11 4.96
C GLU A 58 0.00 -12.77 5.62
N ASN A 59 -0.36 -12.38 6.84
CA ASN A 59 -1.54 -12.92 7.54
C ASN A 59 -2.85 -12.59 6.83
N ARG A 60 -2.95 -11.39 6.24
CA ARG A 60 -4.13 -10.98 5.48
C ARG A 60 -4.25 -11.78 4.20
N LEU A 61 -3.16 -11.97 3.46
CA LEU A 61 -3.12 -12.78 2.24
C LEU A 61 -3.52 -14.22 2.56
N GLU A 62 -2.89 -14.83 3.57
CA GLU A 62 -3.15 -16.21 3.96
C GLU A 62 -4.60 -16.43 4.40
N LYS A 63 -5.17 -15.52 5.18
CA LYS A 63 -6.58 -15.59 5.59
C LYS A 63 -7.52 -15.56 4.38
N THR A 64 -7.22 -14.73 3.41
CA THR A 64 -8.08 -14.51 2.24
C THR A 64 -7.94 -15.65 1.23
N ASP A 65 -6.73 -16.20 1.06
CA ASP A 65 -6.49 -17.41 0.28
C ASP A 65 -7.22 -18.63 0.84
N ARG A 66 -7.22 -18.79 2.17
CA ARG A 66 -8.03 -19.85 2.83
C ARG A 66 -9.52 -19.68 2.54
N GLN A 67 -10.04 -18.45 2.51
CA GLN A 67 -11.43 -18.17 2.17
C GLN A 67 -11.73 -18.46 0.69
N LEU A 68 -10.84 -18.08 -0.23
CA LEU A 68 -10.94 -18.42 -1.64
C LEU A 68 -10.93 -19.93 -1.88
N GLY A 69 -10.05 -20.66 -1.19
CA GLY A 69 -9.97 -22.12 -1.23
C GLY A 69 -11.27 -22.77 -0.74
N GLY A 70 -11.85 -22.25 0.35
CA GLY A 70 -13.16 -22.70 0.86
C GLY A 70 -14.29 -22.51 -0.15
N LEU A 71 -14.40 -21.30 -0.74
CA LEU A 71 -15.42 -21.00 -1.76
C LEU A 71 -15.26 -21.86 -3.02
N ASN A 72 -14.03 -22.09 -3.49
CA ASN A 72 -13.78 -22.99 -4.61
C ASN A 72 -14.21 -24.43 -4.29
N HIS A 73 -13.93 -24.91 -3.08
CA HIS A 73 -14.37 -26.24 -2.66
C HIS A 73 -15.91 -26.35 -2.59
N GLU A 74 -16.59 -25.31 -2.12
CA GLU A 74 -18.06 -25.23 -2.16
C GLU A 74 -18.60 -25.26 -3.60
N VAL A 75 -17.99 -24.52 -4.53
CA VAL A 75 -18.38 -24.57 -5.94
C VAL A 75 -18.27 -25.99 -6.49
N GLU A 76 -17.16 -26.68 -6.23
CA GLU A 76 -16.96 -28.05 -6.73
C GLU A 76 -17.94 -29.06 -6.10
N THR A 77 -18.25 -28.92 -4.82
CA THR A 77 -19.26 -29.77 -4.17
C THR A 77 -20.67 -29.52 -4.74
N TYR A 78 -21.05 -28.27 -4.99
CA TYR A 78 -22.32 -27.96 -5.65
C TYR A 78 -22.38 -28.43 -7.10
N LYS A 79 -21.28 -28.33 -7.86
CA LYS A 79 -21.19 -28.87 -9.22
C LYS A 79 -21.35 -30.38 -9.24
N LYS A 80 -20.72 -31.09 -8.30
CA LYS A 80 -20.90 -32.55 -8.17
C LYS A 80 -22.36 -32.89 -7.89
N ARG A 81 -22.98 -32.20 -6.93
CA ARG A 81 -24.40 -32.40 -6.60
C ARG A 81 -25.33 -32.07 -7.76
N LEU A 82 -25.01 -31.06 -8.56
CA LEU A 82 -25.74 -30.73 -9.78
C LEU A 82 -25.71 -31.90 -10.77
N LYS A 83 -24.53 -32.46 -11.05
CA LYS A 83 -24.38 -33.63 -11.92
C LYS A 83 -25.16 -34.84 -11.43
N ASP A 84 -25.13 -35.09 -10.11
CA ASP A 84 -25.88 -36.19 -9.51
C ASP A 84 -27.40 -35.98 -9.66
N LEU A 85 -27.90 -34.75 -9.49
CA LEU A 85 -29.31 -34.41 -9.68
C LEU A 85 -29.74 -34.49 -11.15
N GLU A 86 -28.89 -34.07 -12.09
CA GLU A 86 -29.13 -34.21 -13.54
C GLU A 86 -29.19 -35.69 -13.95
N ALA A 87 -28.33 -36.54 -13.38
CA ALA A 87 -28.37 -37.99 -13.60
C ALA A 87 -29.65 -38.64 -13.04
N ILE A 88 -30.12 -38.20 -11.87
CA ILE A 88 -31.38 -38.64 -11.28
C ILE A 88 -32.56 -38.17 -12.13
N GLN A 89 -32.54 -36.94 -12.64
CA GLN A 89 -33.59 -36.40 -13.51
C GLN A 89 -33.76 -37.23 -14.79
N ALA A 90 -32.66 -37.69 -15.39
CA ALA A 90 -32.67 -38.53 -16.58
C ALA A 90 -33.33 -39.90 -16.37
N GLN A 91 -33.43 -40.37 -15.12
CA GLN A 91 -34.00 -41.67 -14.75
C GLN A 91 -35.32 -41.56 -13.97
N ALA A 92 -35.76 -40.34 -13.66
CA ALA A 92 -36.89 -40.09 -12.77
C ALA A 92 -38.25 -40.32 -13.44
N SER A 93 -39.19 -40.90 -12.68
CA SER A 93 -40.59 -41.05 -13.07
C SER A 93 -41.28 -39.68 -13.20
N PRO A 94 -42.31 -39.51 -14.06
CA PRO A 94 -42.97 -38.22 -14.29
C PRO A 94 -43.50 -37.51 -13.02
N GLN A 95 -43.80 -38.26 -11.96
CA GLN A 95 -44.25 -37.70 -10.68
C GLN A 95 -43.11 -37.07 -9.85
N GLU A 96 -41.86 -37.50 -10.03
CA GLU A 96 -40.70 -37.05 -9.24
C GLU A 96 -39.90 -35.94 -9.95
N GLN A 97 -40.06 -35.81 -11.27
CA GLN A 97 -39.48 -34.76 -12.09
C GLN A 97 -39.64 -33.33 -11.54
N PRO A 98 -40.81 -32.87 -11.06
CA PRO A 98 -40.95 -31.51 -10.55
C PRO A 98 -40.17 -31.26 -9.25
N HIS A 99 -39.92 -32.30 -8.44
CA HIS A 99 -39.13 -32.18 -7.22
C HIS A 99 -37.63 -32.08 -7.55
N VAL A 100 -37.14 -32.96 -8.42
CA VAL A 100 -35.73 -32.96 -8.87
C VAL A 100 -35.39 -31.64 -9.58
N GLN A 101 -36.29 -31.13 -10.41
CA GLN A 101 -36.12 -29.84 -11.10
C GLN A 101 -35.94 -28.66 -10.11
N ARG A 102 -36.73 -28.62 -9.03
CA ARG A 102 -36.60 -27.57 -7.99
C ARG A 102 -35.25 -27.65 -7.26
N GLU A 103 -34.75 -28.86 -7.01
CA GLU A 103 -33.44 -29.07 -6.38
C GLU A 103 -32.29 -28.67 -7.30
N ILE A 104 -32.40 -28.92 -8.61
CA ILE A 104 -31.46 -28.43 -9.62
C ILE A 104 -31.42 -26.90 -9.62
N GLU A 105 -32.58 -26.24 -9.69
CA GLU A 105 -32.67 -24.77 -9.68
C GLU A 105 -32.15 -24.14 -8.37
N ARG A 106 -32.32 -24.82 -7.23
CA ARG A 106 -31.73 -24.42 -5.94
C ARG A 106 -30.21 -24.53 -5.98
N THR A 107 -29.70 -25.65 -6.48
CA THR A 107 -28.25 -25.91 -6.57
C THR A 107 -27.58 -24.94 -7.54
N GLN A 108 -28.18 -24.68 -8.70
CA GLN A 108 -27.68 -23.68 -9.66
C GLN A 108 -27.61 -22.26 -9.06
N ARG A 109 -28.60 -21.87 -8.26
CA ARG A 109 -28.58 -20.59 -7.54
C ARG A 109 -27.46 -20.53 -6.49
N ALA A 110 -27.21 -21.63 -5.79
CA ALA A 110 -26.10 -21.72 -4.83
C ALA A 110 -24.74 -21.59 -5.53
N ILE A 111 -24.57 -22.26 -6.68
CA ILE A 111 -23.35 -22.14 -7.51
C ILE A 111 -23.11 -20.70 -7.91
N ARG A 112 -24.13 -20.01 -8.46
CA ARG A 112 -24.00 -18.60 -8.88
C ARG A 112 -23.57 -17.71 -7.72
N ARG A 113 -24.21 -17.83 -6.57
CA ARG A 113 -23.85 -17.05 -5.37
C ARG A 113 -22.40 -17.28 -4.92
N SER A 114 -21.94 -18.52 -4.96
CA SER A 114 -20.57 -18.86 -4.56
C SER A 114 -19.53 -18.34 -5.57
N ILE A 115 -19.85 -18.40 -6.87
CA ILE A 115 -19.03 -17.77 -7.94
C ILE A 115 -18.98 -16.25 -7.75
N ASP A 116 -20.11 -15.60 -7.52
CA ASP A 116 -20.18 -14.15 -7.31
C ASP A 116 -19.39 -13.72 -6.06
N ALA A 117 -19.48 -14.48 -4.97
CA ALA A 117 -18.71 -14.25 -3.76
C ALA A 117 -17.19 -14.43 -3.99
N SER A 118 -16.80 -15.46 -4.75
CA SER A 118 -15.40 -15.69 -5.13
C SER A 118 -14.88 -14.58 -6.05
N ALA A 119 -15.70 -14.11 -7.00
CA ALA A 119 -15.36 -13.00 -7.88
C ALA A 119 -15.18 -11.70 -7.09
N LEU A 120 -16.09 -11.39 -6.17
CA LEU A 120 -16.00 -10.22 -5.30
C LEU A 120 -14.74 -10.27 -4.41
N LEU A 121 -14.41 -11.45 -3.87
CA LEU A 121 -13.19 -11.63 -3.09
C LEU A 121 -11.93 -11.47 -3.95
N ARG A 122 -11.93 -11.98 -5.19
CA ARG A 122 -10.85 -11.74 -6.16
C ARG A 122 -10.71 -10.26 -6.51
N THR A 123 -11.81 -9.51 -6.68
CA THR A 123 -11.73 -8.07 -6.91
C THR A 123 -11.22 -7.30 -5.69
N HIS A 124 -11.45 -7.80 -4.47
CA HIS A 124 -10.84 -7.24 -3.26
C HIS A 124 -9.35 -7.64 -3.09
N LEU A 125 -8.92 -8.74 -3.72
CA LEU A 125 -7.54 -9.23 -3.71
C LEU A 125 -6.67 -8.66 -4.83
N GLN A 126 -7.25 -8.38 -5.99
CA GLN A 126 -6.68 -7.52 -7.00
C GLN A 126 -6.72 -6.11 -6.46
N VAL A 127 -5.78 -5.85 -5.53
CA VAL A 127 -5.34 -4.56 -5.01
C VAL A 127 -6.36 -3.48 -5.32
N SER A 128 -7.25 -3.24 -4.36
CA SER A 128 -7.70 -1.87 -4.18
C SER A 128 -6.40 -1.09 -3.99
N ASP A 129 -5.87 -0.52 -5.08
CA ASP A 129 -4.90 0.55 -5.02
C ASP A 129 -5.71 1.63 -4.31
N ASP A 130 -5.67 1.60 -2.98
CA ASP A 130 -6.53 2.42 -2.11
C ASP A 130 -6.26 3.92 -2.33
N LYS A 131 -5.32 4.26 -3.22
CA LYS A 131 -4.97 5.60 -3.64
C LYS A 131 -5.35 5.78 -5.10
N GLU A 132 -6.28 6.69 -5.34
CA GLU A 132 -6.57 7.14 -6.69
C GLU A 132 -5.28 7.68 -7.34
N PRO A 133 -5.06 7.46 -8.65
CA PRO A 133 -3.89 8.00 -9.36
C PRO A 133 -3.70 9.52 -9.14
N GLY A 134 -4.80 10.25 -8.94
CA GLY A 134 -4.78 11.68 -8.61
C GLY A 134 -4.13 11.99 -7.26
N GLU A 135 -4.32 11.15 -6.25
CA GLU A 135 -3.68 11.28 -4.94
C GLU A 135 -2.17 11.02 -5.01
N ILE A 136 -1.78 10.01 -5.79
CA ILE A 136 -0.36 9.70 -6.05
C ILE A 136 0.31 10.89 -6.74
N ALA A 137 -0.31 11.43 -7.80
CA ALA A 137 0.20 12.61 -8.50
C ALA A 137 0.22 13.87 -7.60
N ALA A 138 -0.74 14.03 -6.69
CA ALA A 138 -0.74 15.10 -5.70
C ALA A 138 0.42 14.96 -4.71
N ALA A 139 0.68 13.74 -4.23
CA ALA A 139 1.80 13.46 -3.33
C ALA A 139 3.15 13.77 -4.00
N PHE A 140 3.36 13.34 -5.26
CA PHE A 140 4.58 13.67 -6.00
C PHE A 140 4.76 15.18 -6.20
N ARG A 141 3.68 15.90 -6.54
CA ARG A 141 3.73 17.37 -6.62
C ARG A 141 4.09 18.02 -5.27
N SER A 142 3.58 17.47 -4.17
CA SER A 142 3.92 17.95 -2.83
C SER A 142 5.39 17.71 -2.48
N VAL A 143 5.95 16.56 -2.87
CA VAL A 143 7.37 16.25 -2.67
C VAL A 143 8.25 17.22 -3.47
N ASN A 144 7.95 17.41 -4.75
CA ASN A 144 8.71 18.34 -5.60
C ASN A 144 8.70 19.76 -5.00
N ARG A 145 7.53 20.23 -4.56
CA ARG A 145 7.43 21.54 -3.91
C ARG A 145 8.24 21.63 -2.62
N ALA A 146 8.25 20.58 -1.81
CA ALA A 146 9.05 20.54 -0.58
C ALA A 146 10.56 20.56 -0.87
N ILE A 147 10.99 19.90 -1.96
CA ILE A 147 12.39 19.96 -2.42
C ILE A 147 12.73 21.37 -2.89
N ASP A 148 11.86 22.01 -3.67
CA ASP A 148 12.07 23.37 -4.16
C ASP A 148 12.17 24.37 -3.00
N ASP A 149 11.24 24.30 -2.05
CA ASP A 149 11.22 25.17 -0.87
C ASP A 149 12.49 24.96 -0.01
N LEU A 150 12.91 23.71 0.23
CA LEU A 150 14.15 23.40 0.95
C LEU A 150 15.39 23.97 0.26
N CYS A 151 15.50 23.79 -1.06
CA CYS A 151 16.64 24.30 -1.82
C CYS A 151 16.69 25.84 -1.79
N ARG A 152 15.53 26.50 -1.90
CA ARG A 152 15.41 27.95 -1.80
C ARG A 152 15.82 28.47 -0.43
N ASP A 153 15.33 27.85 0.65
CA ASP A 153 15.65 28.24 2.03
C ASP A 153 17.16 28.14 2.31
N ILE A 154 17.80 27.05 1.85
CA ILE A 154 19.26 26.88 1.95
C ILE A 154 19.99 27.97 1.15
N GLY A 155 19.52 28.27 -0.07
CA GLY A 155 20.08 29.34 -0.90
C GLY A 155 20.02 30.71 -0.23
N GLU A 156 18.87 31.06 0.36
CA GLU A 156 18.68 32.31 1.10
C GLU A 156 19.60 32.40 2.34
N ASP A 157 19.71 31.32 3.12
CA ASP A 157 20.58 31.29 4.29
C ASP A 157 22.06 31.39 3.90
N MET A 158 22.46 30.75 2.82
CA MET A 158 23.81 30.90 2.27
C MET A 158 24.10 32.34 1.82
N ALA A 159 23.12 33.03 1.21
CA ALA A 159 23.27 34.43 0.82
C ALA A 159 23.49 35.34 2.03
N LYS A 160 22.78 35.11 3.15
CA LYS A 160 22.96 35.85 4.41
C LYS A 160 24.37 35.69 4.98
N LEU A 161 24.92 34.48 4.93
CA LEU A 161 26.25 34.15 5.45
C LEU A 161 27.40 34.83 4.68
N ARG A 162 27.23 35.15 3.38
CA ARG A 162 28.28 35.77 2.56
C ARG A 162 28.66 37.20 2.97
N SER A 163 27.78 37.91 3.67
CA SER A 163 27.98 39.31 4.06
C SER A 163 29.16 39.55 5.01
N THR A 164 29.76 38.50 5.58
CA THR A 164 30.72 38.60 6.69
C THR A 164 32.17 38.26 6.34
N SER A 165 32.47 37.77 5.12
CA SER A 165 33.81 37.26 4.80
C SER A 165 34.67 38.30 4.05
N LYS A 166 35.93 38.48 4.49
CA LYS A 166 36.96 39.33 3.82
C LYS A 166 37.49 38.74 2.49
N SER A 167 36.93 37.63 2.02
CA SER A 167 37.40 36.95 0.82
C SER A 167 36.72 37.52 -0.43
N PRO A 168 37.36 37.48 -1.62
CA PRO A 168 36.70 37.90 -2.85
C PRO A 168 35.42 37.08 -3.03
N PRO A 169 34.26 37.74 -3.28
CA PRO A 169 32.99 37.05 -3.37
C PRO A 169 33.01 36.09 -4.55
N ILE A 170 32.69 34.82 -4.29
CA ILE A 170 32.38 33.85 -5.34
C ILE A 170 31.09 34.34 -5.98
N LYS A 171 31.15 34.80 -7.23
CA LYS A 171 29.99 35.36 -7.94
C LYS A 171 29.32 34.30 -8.80
N THR A 172 30.13 33.41 -9.36
CA THR A 172 29.65 32.38 -10.29
C THR A 172 30.13 31.00 -9.89
N SER A 173 29.48 29.97 -10.43
CA SER A 173 29.90 28.57 -10.35
C SER A 173 31.35 28.37 -10.79
N LEU A 174 31.86 29.15 -11.75
CA LEU A 174 33.25 29.06 -12.22
C LEU A 174 34.29 29.57 -11.21
N ASP A 175 33.87 30.43 -10.27
CA ASP A 175 34.75 31.00 -9.25
C ASP A 175 34.96 30.04 -8.05
N VAL A 176 34.41 28.83 -8.13
CA VAL A 176 34.50 27.84 -7.05
C VAL A 176 35.91 27.26 -6.95
N ARG A 177 36.57 27.56 -5.82
CA ARG A 177 37.98 27.20 -5.53
C ARG A 177 38.31 25.71 -5.67
N ARG A 178 37.35 24.82 -5.38
CA ARG A 178 37.53 23.36 -5.41
C ARG A 178 36.61 22.70 -6.45
N MET A 179 36.57 23.26 -7.66
CA MET A 179 35.77 22.75 -8.76
C MET A 179 35.94 21.24 -9.06
N PRO A 180 37.15 20.64 -8.98
CA PRO A 180 37.30 19.20 -9.22
C PRO A 180 36.46 18.33 -8.26
N ILE A 181 36.35 18.72 -6.99
CA ILE A 181 35.54 18.01 -6.00
C ILE A 181 34.06 18.17 -6.31
N VAL A 182 33.64 19.39 -6.67
CA VAL A 182 32.25 19.67 -7.06
C VAL A 182 31.84 18.84 -8.27
N LYS A 183 32.70 18.75 -9.29
CA LYS A 183 32.48 17.88 -10.45
C LYS A 183 32.36 16.41 -10.06
N GLN A 184 33.19 15.92 -9.13
CA GLN A 184 33.11 14.55 -8.64
C GLN A 184 31.80 14.25 -7.91
N ILE A 185 31.29 15.19 -7.11
CA ILE A 185 30.04 15.03 -6.37
C ILE A 185 28.82 15.03 -7.32
N LEU A 186 28.79 15.99 -8.26
CA LEU A 186 27.70 16.12 -9.22
C LEU A 186 27.73 15.01 -10.28
N TYR A 187 28.92 14.62 -10.72
CA TYR A 187 29.12 13.71 -11.85
C TYR A 187 30.11 12.59 -11.51
N PRO A 188 29.77 11.67 -10.58
CA PRO A 188 30.69 10.63 -10.13
C PRO A 188 31.14 9.66 -11.24
N GLN A 189 30.37 9.56 -12.33
CA GLN A 189 30.64 8.68 -13.48
C GLN A 189 31.21 9.43 -14.70
N GLY A 190 31.60 10.70 -14.55
CA GLY A 190 32.25 11.45 -15.62
C GLY A 190 31.34 11.88 -16.78
N LEU A 191 30.04 12.14 -16.52
CA LEU A 191 29.13 12.68 -17.53
C LEU A 191 29.68 13.96 -18.17
N THR A 192 29.61 14.01 -19.49
CA THR A 192 30.40 14.90 -20.36
C THR A 192 29.84 16.32 -20.50
N ASN A 193 28.65 16.62 -19.95
CA ASN A 193 27.98 17.91 -20.15
C ASN A 193 27.56 18.55 -18.81
N PRO A 194 28.38 19.42 -18.21
CA PRO A 194 28.08 20.02 -16.92
C PRO A 194 27.16 21.25 -17.07
N SER A 195 25.93 21.05 -17.57
CA SER A 195 24.93 22.13 -17.75
C SER A 195 24.54 22.82 -16.43
N LEU A 196 24.79 22.16 -15.29
CA LEU A 196 24.63 22.73 -13.97
C LEU A 196 25.77 23.71 -13.63
N ILE A 197 26.99 23.46 -14.10
CA ILE A 197 28.15 24.31 -13.78
C ILE A 197 28.25 25.46 -14.79
N GLU A 198 28.06 25.18 -16.08
CA GLU A 198 28.21 26.16 -17.14
C GLU A 198 26.91 26.31 -17.94
N SER A 199 26.55 27.56 -18.23
CA SER A 199 25.50 27.92 -19.17
C SER A 199 26.13 28.41 -20.48
N SER A 200 25.33 28.60 -21.52
CA SER A 200 25.80 29.14 -22.81
C SER A 200 26.43 30.54 -22.71
N SER A 201 26.18 31.28 -21.64
CA SER A 201 26.73 32.61 -21.36
C SER A 201 27.87 32.63 -20.33
N GLY A 202 28.30 31.46 -19.82
CA GLY A 202 29.36 31.33 -18.81
C GLY A 202 28.89 30.69 -17.50
N GLY A 203 29.61 30.97 -16.41
CA GLY A 203 29.30 30.45 -15.08
C GLY A 203 27.96 30.96 -14.56
N ARG A 204 27.17 30.08 -13.95
CA ARG A 204 25.89 30.44 -13.34
C ARG A 204 26.11 31.31 -12.10
N PRO A 205 25.20 32.24 -11.78
CA PRO A 205 25.18 32.88 -10.47
C PRO A 205 25.27 31.82 -9.37
N ILE A 206 26.10 32.07 -8.38
CA ILE A 206 26.41 31.05 -7.36
C ILE A 206 25.18 30.61 -6.56
N ASP A 207 24.17 31.47 -6.41
CA ASP A 207 22.92 31.16 -5.70
C ASP A 207 22.07 30.18 -6.51
N GLU A 208 21.86 30.48 -7.79
CA GLU A 208 21.20 29.56 -8.74
C GLU A 208 21.96 28.24 -8.88
N PHE A 209 23.29 28.29 -8.91
CA PHE A 209 24.13 27.09 -8.99
C PHE A 209 23.87 26.16 -7.80
N VAL A 210 23.86 26.71 -6.58
CA VAL A 210 23.63 25.92 -5.36
C VAL A 210 22.23 25.33 -5.35
N GLU A 211 21.21 26.13 -5.69
CA GLU A 211 19.83 25.68 -5.75
C GLU A 211 19.68 24.50 -6.73
N PHE A 212 20.15 24.66 -7.97
CA PHE A 212 20.06 23.60 -8.98
C PHE A 212 20.93 22.38 -8.64
N ALA A 213 22.09 22.58 -8.02
CA ALA A 213 22.95 21.48 -7.59
C ALA A 213 22.27 20.64 -6.50
N LEU A 214 21.60 21.28 -5.53
CA LEU A 214 20.86 20.58 -4.48
C LEU A 214 19.66 19.84 -5.06
N GLN A 215 18.85 20.48 -5.90
CA GLN A 215 17.73 19.83 -6.59
C GLN A 215 18.20 18.61 -7.38
N PHE A 216 19.30 18.74 -8.13
CA PHE A 216 19.88 17.65 -8.89
C PHE A 216 20.30 16.49 -7.99
N LEU A 217 21.03 16.76 -6.90
CA LEU A 217 21.51 15.72 -5.99
C LEU A 217 20.35 14.99 -5.30
N ILE A 218 19.36 15.73 -4.80
CA ILE A 218 18.19 15.15 -4.13
C ILE A 218 17.41 14.27 -5.12
N ASN A 219 17.13 14.78 -6.32
CA ASN A 219 16.39 14.01 -7.33
C ASN A 219 17.15 12.76 -7.78
N ARG A 220 18.48 12.86 -7.96
CA ARG A 220 19.34 11.71 -8.28
C ARG A 220 19.27 10.64 -7.18
N ASP A 221 19.35 11.06 -5.93
CA ASP A 221 19.36 10.12 -4.80
C ASP A 221 17.97 9.50 -4.59
N ILE A 222 16.88 10.26 -4.80
CA ILE A 222 15.52 9.72 -4.82
C ILE A 222 15.36 8.69 -5.95
N ASP A 223 15.82 9.02 -7.16
CA ASP A 223 15.79 8.08 -8.29
C ASP A 223 16.52 6.78 -7.95
N TYR A 224 17.77 6.89 -7.50
CA TYR A 224 18.61 5.75 -7.19
C TYR A 224 18.06 4.87 -6.05
N HIS A 225 17.53 5.48 -4.99
CA HIS A 225 17.11 4.75 -3.79
C HIS A 225 15.63 4.34 -3.80
N ILE A 226 14.77 5.03 -4.54
CA ILE A 226 13.32 4.82 -4.49
C ILE A 226 12.76 4.29 -5.81
N PHE A 227 13.21 4.82 -6.95
CA PHE A 227 12.59 4.49 -8.25
C PHE A 227 13.34 3.43 -9.06
N GLN A 228 14.66 3.35 -8.94
CA GLN A 228 15.46 2.31 -9.60
C GLN A 228 15.26 0.90 -9.02
N PRO A 229 15.16 0.71 -7.68
CA PRO A 229 14.96 -0.62 -7.15
C PRO A 229 13.56 -1.14 -7.49
N PHE A 230 13.45 -2.41 -7.86
CA PHE A 230 12.16 -3.07 -8.12
C PHE A 230 11.21 -2.96 -6.92
N HIS A 231 11.76 -2.98 -5.71
CA HIS A 231 11.01 -2.63 -4.51
C HIS A 231 11.85 -1.75 -3.56
N PRO A 232 11.46 -0.50 -3.27
CA PRO A 232 12.32 0.49 -2.59
C PRO A 232 12.72 0.11 -1.15
N LEU A 233 12.03 -0.86 -0.54
CA LEU A 233 12.29 -1.29 0.83
C LEU A 233 13.08 -2.61 0.92
N LEU A 234 13.38 -3.24 -0.21
CA LEU A 234 14.20 -4.46 -0.22
C LEU A 234 15.68 -4.09 -0.22
N LYS A 235 16.46 -4.89 0.51
CA LYS A 235 17.93 -4.84 0.42
C LYS A 235 18.39 -5.10 -1.02
N PRO A 236 19.51 -4.51 -1.47
CA PRO A 236 19.97 -4.61 -2.86
C PRO A 236 20.05 -6.04 -3.39
N GLU A 237 20.50 -7.00 -2.57
CA GLU A 237 20.64 -8.40 -2.97
C GLU A 237 19.29 -9.07 -3.22
N ALA A 238 18.32 -8.82 -2.34
CA ALA A 238 16.95 -9.32 -2.49
C ALA A 238 16.23 -8.64 -3.66
N ASN A 239 16.50 -7.35 -3.87
CA ASN A 239 15.97 -6.58 -4.99
C ASN A 239 16.42 -7.16 -6.34
N GLY A 240 17.71 -7.47 -6.46
CA GLY A 240 18.28 -8.11 -7.65
C GLY A 240 17.63 -9.46 -7.93
N TYR A 241 17.53 -10.32 -6.92
CA TYR A 241 16.89 -11.63 -7.07
C TYR A 241 15.43 -11.53 -7.53
N VAL A 242 14.64 -10.66 -6.92
CA VAL A 242 13.23 -10.48 -7.29
C VAL A 242 13.09 -9.88 -8.69
N SER A 243 13.96 -8.92 -9.05
CA SER A 243 13.99 -8.35 -10.40
C SER A 243 14.28 -9.42 -11.46
N GLU A 244 15.26 -10.29 -11.22
CA GLU A 244 15.61 -11.40 -12.11
C GLU A 244 14.46 -12.39 -12.26
N LEU A 245 13.79 -12.74 -11.16
CA LEU A 245 12.62 -13.61 -11.16
C LEU A 245 11.47 -13.02 -12.00
N TYR A 246 11.19 -11.73 -11.81
CA TYR A 246 10.15 -11.02 -12.56
C TYR A 246 10.45 -11.00 -14.06
N GLU A 247 11.68 -10.63 -14.45
CA GLU A 247 12.10 -10.62 -15.85
C GLU A 247 12.11 -12.02 -16.49
N GLY A 248 12.40 -13.05 -15.69
CA GLY A 248 12.28 -14.45 -16.12
C GLY A 248 10.83 -14.90 -16.38
N THR A 249 9.85 -14.32 -15.69
CA THR A 249 8.42 -14.64 -15.85
C THR A 249 7.76 -13.80 -16.95
N ARG A 250 8.35 -12.65 -17.30
CA ARG A 250 7.86 -11.74 -18.34
C ARG A 250 8.14 -12.23 -19.77
N ARG A 251 9.12 -13.12 -19.94
CA ARG A 251 9.47 -13.75 -21.23
C ARG A 251 8.64 -14.98 -21.51
#